data_AF-A0A0D8XYQ2-F1
#
_entry.id   AF-A0A0D8XYQ2-F1
#
_cell.length_a   1.000
_cell.length_b   1.000
_cell.length_c   1.000
_cell.angle_alpha   90.00
_cell.angle_beta   90.00
_cell.angle_gamma   90.00
#
_symmetry.space_group_name_H-M   'P 1'
#
loop_
_entity.id
_entity.type
_entity.pdbx_description
1 polymer ?
#
loop_
_entity_poly.entity_id
_entity_poly.type
_entity_poly.pdbx_seq_one_letter_code
_entity_poly.pdbx_strand_id
1 'polypeptide(L)'
;MLYSVSEEEYTHCFLQRPHLVGSCNNNSQEVSITIVFRQFTPTPGGMEFEPGRTYHFITTSDGTLSGIDRRKDGLCADQQMKVKFEVQLPRQELQNFNPKFAARTSHSSVEVEFESSTPIMYIIHVDGEESDDPDDDHAMSNFSPLPLLLALCLPYLI
;
A
#
# COMPACT_ATOMS: atom_id res chain seq x y z
N MET A 1 3.22 -9.01 -7.65
CA MET A 1 3.57 -7.73 -6.98
C MET A 1 2.99 -6.58 -7.78
N LEU A 2 2.47 -5.55 -7.12
CA LEU A 2 1.99 -4.32 -7.77
C LEU A 2 2.95 -3.17 -7.48
N TYR A 3 3.37 -2.44 -8.51
CA TYR A 3 4.32 -1.34 -8.41
C TYR A 3 3.76 -0.05 -8.97
N SER A 4 4.07 1.06 -8.32
CA SER A 4 4.00 2.41 -8.89
C SER A 4 5.32 2.71 -9.60
N VAL A 5 5.23 3.21 -10.83
CA VAL A 5 6.36 3.33 -11.75
C VAL A 5 6.31 4.64 -12.55
N SER A 6 7.43 4.96 -13.19
CA SER A 6 7.49 6.05 -14.19
C SER A 6 6.72 5.70 -15.48
N GLU A 7 6.46 6.71 -16.31
CA GLU A 7 5.83 6.53 -17.63
C GLU A 7 6.66 5.62 -18.56
N GLU A 8 7.99 5.73 -18.49
CA GLU A 8 8.90 4.91 -19.29
C GLU A 8 8.81 3.43 -18.90
N GLU A 9 8.84 3.15 -17.60
CA GLU A 9 8.68 1.81 -17.03
C GLU A 9 7.29 1.22 -17.35
N TYR A 10 6.24 2.04 -17.31
CA TYR A 10 4.88 1.65 -17.69
C TYR A 10 4.75 1.28 -19.17
N THR A 11 5.39 2.07 -20.04
CA THR A 11 5.30 1.90 -21.49
C THR A 11 6.04 0.64 -21.93
N HIS A 12 7.23 0.42 -21.39
CA HIS A 12 8.11 -0.68 -21.80
C HIS A 12 8.10 -1.88 -20.84
N CYS A 13 7.20 -1.89 -19.85
CA CYS A 13 7.01 -2.98 -18.89
C CYS A 13 8.31 -3.46 -18.22
N PHE A 14 9.03 -2.56 -17.55
CA PHE A 14 10.22 -2.91 -16.75
C PHE A 14 10.28 -2.15 -15.44
N LEU A 15 11.11 -2.64 -14.50
CA LEU A 15 11.27 -2.06 -13.16
C LEU A 15 12.72 -1.62 -12.90
N GLN A 16 12.99 -0.32 -12.99
CA GLN A 16 14.26 0.32 -12.64
C GLN A 16 14.26 0.89 -11.23
N ARG A 17 13.33 1.79 -10.91
CA ARG A 17 13.17 2.39 -9.56
C ARG A 17 11.70 2.41 -9.14
N PRO A 18 11.05 1.23 -9.06
CA PRO A 18 9.64 1.16 -8.69
C PRO A 18 9.42 1.45 -7.21
N HIS A 19 8.22 1.89 -6.88
CA HIS A 19 7.70 1.90 -5.51
C HIS A 19 6.74 0.71 -5.34
N LEU A 20 6.99 -0.17 -4.36
CA LEU A 20 6.13 -1.32 -4.08
C LEU A 20 4.82 -0.85 -3.43
N VAL A 21 3.69 -1.15 -4.08
CA VAL A 21 2.36 -0.76 -3.63
C VAL A 21 1.69 -1.89 -2.86
N GLY A 22 1.93 -3.15 -3.26
CA GLY A 22 1.43 -4.30 -2.54
C GLY A 22 1.93 -5.65 -3.07
N SER A 23 1.79 -6.68 -2.24
CA SER A 23 2.19 -8.05 -2.52
C SER A 23 1.00 -9.00 -2.46
N CYS A 24 0.93 -9.91 -3.44
CA CYS A 24 -0.10 -10.95 -3.53
C CYS A 24 0.58 -12.34 -3.54
N ASN A 25 1.51 -12.59 -2.62
CA ASN A 25 2.31 -13.82 -2.57
C ASN A 25 1.70 -14.90 -1.65
N ASN A 26 0.67 -14.57 -0.87
CA ASN A 26 -0.01 -15.51 0.01
C ASN A 26 -1.36 -15.92 -0.59
N ASN A 27 -1.54 -17.22 -0.85
CA ASN A 27 -2.75 -17.78 -1.44
C ASN A 27 -3.87 -18.04 -0.41
N SER A 28 -3.59 -17.93 0.87
CA SER A 28 -4.52 -18.24 1.96
C SER A 28 -5.28 -17.00 2.45
N GLN A 29 -4.97 -15.82 1.93
CA GLN A 29 -5.56 -14.54 2.33
C GLN A 29 -5.96 -13.75 1.11
N GLU A 30 -7.18 -13.21 1.13
CA GLU A 30 -7.59 -12.21 0.17
C GLU A 30 -6.89 -10.89 0.49
N VAL A 31 -6.08 -10.40 -0.44
CA VAL A 31 -5.36 -9.13 -0.29
C VAL A 31 -6.04 -8.08 -1.16
N SER A 32 -6.53 -7.02 -0.51
CA SER A 32 -7.08 -5.84 -1.19
C SER A 32 -6.12 -4.65 -1.04
N ILE A 33 -5.90 -3.93 -2.13
CA ILE A 33 -5.06 -2.73 -2.17
C ILE A 33 -5.95 -1.52 -2.43
N THR A 34 -6.00 -0.60 -1.46
CA THR A 34 -6.79 0.63 -1.56
C THR A 34 -5.89 1.81 -1.93
N ILE A 35 -6.18 2.46 -3.05
CA ILE A 35 -5.48 3.68 -3.49
C ILE A 35 -6.34 4.90 -3.14
N VAL A 36 -5.78 5.82 -2.36
CA VAL A 36 -6.46 7.05 -1.93
C VAL A 36 -5.78 8.26 -2.57
N PHE A 37 -6.52 9.01 -3.38
CA PHE A 37 -6.02 10.22 -4.03
C PHE A 37 -6.02 11.39 -3.05
N ARG A 38 -4.85 11.74 -2.53
CA ARG A 38 -4.64 12.88 -1.64
C ARG A 38 -3.25 13.47 -1.87
N GLN A 39 -3.12 14.78 -1.73
CA GLN A 39 -1.83 15.46 -1.90
C GLN A 39 -0.85 15.15 -0.77
N PHE A 40 -1.34 14.93 0.45
CA PHE A 40 -0.50 14.65 1.60
C PHE A 40 -1.01 13.42 2.32
N THR A 41 -0.11 12.49 2.62
CA THR A 41 -0.43 11.24 3.31
C THR A 41 0.02 11.29 4.78
N PRO A 42 -0.87 11.04 5.77
CA PRO A 42 -0.45 10.80 7.15
C PRO A 42 0.41 9.53 7.31
N THR A 43 0.39 8.62 6.33
CA THR A 43 1.18 7.39 6.35
C THR A 43 2.59 7.68 5.81
N PRO A 44 3.66 7.56 6.64
CA PRO A 44 5.03 7.78 6.17
C PRO A 44 5.38 6.84 5.02
N GLY A 45 5.94 7.39 3.94
CA GLY A 45 6.25 6.62 2.73
C GLY A 45 5.02 6.11 1.96
N GLY A 46 3.82 6.54 2.34
CA GLY A 46 2.60 6.30 1.57
C GLY A 46 2.59 7.08 0.26
N MET A 47 1.58 6.81 -0.56
CA MET A 47 1.43 7.48 -1.85
C MET A 47 0.79 8.86 -1.71
N GLU A 48 1.32 9.81 -2.48
CA GLU A 48 0.83 11.19 -2.60
C GLU A 48 0.51 11.49 -4.06
N PHE A 49 -0.65 12.12 -4.27
CA PHE A 49 -1.23 12.37 -5.58
C PHE A 49 -1.50 13.86 -5.75
N GLU A 50 -0.68 14.51 -6.57
CA GLU A 50 -0.86 15.89 -6.96
C GLU A 50 -1.92 16.01 -8.07
N PRO A 51 -2.83 16.99 -7.96
CA PRO A 51 -3.77 17.28 -9.03
C PRO A 51 -3.07 17.69 -10.32
N GLY A 52 -3.62 17.28 -11.46
CA GLY A 52 -3.05 17.53 -12.78
C GLY A 52 -1.92 16.58 -13.17
N ARG A 53 -1.61 15.56 -12.34
CA ARG A 53 -0.57 14.56 -12.64
C ARG A 53 -1.15 13.20 -13.00
N THR A 54 -0.32 12.44 -13.71
CA THR A 54 -0.61 11.08 -14.14
C THR A 54 0.28 10.09 -13.41
N TYR A 55 -0.33 9.05 -12.86
CA TYR A 55 0.34 8.01 -12.10
C TYR A 55 0.15 6.64 -12.76
N HIS A 56 1.20 5.83 -12.74
CA HIS A 56 1.26 4.58 -13.48
C HIS A 56 1.54 3.41 -12.56
N PHE A 57 0.81 2.32 -12.77
CA PHE A 57 0.91 1.11 -11.97
C PHE A 57 1.02 -0.11 -12.88
N ILE A 58 1.94 -1.03 -12.59
CA ILE A 58 2.14 -2.25 -13.37
C ILE A 58 2.39 -3.46 -12.49
N THR A 59 2.18 -4.66 -13.04
CA THR A 59 2.75 -5.90 -12.54
C THR A 59 3.62 -6.54 -13.62
N THR A 60 4.89 -6.80 -13.32
CA THR A 60 5.79 -7.57 -14.20
C THR A 60 5.87 -9.05 -13.83
N SER A 61 5.09 -9.48 -12.83
CA SER A 61 4.95 -10.91 -12.51
C SER A 61 4.29 -11.66 -13.68
N ASP A 62 4.60 -12.93 -13.83
CA ASP A 62 3.91 -13.83 -14.77
C ASP A 62 2.69 -14.55 -14.16
N GLY A 63 2.31 -14.20 -12.92
CA GLY A 63 1.19 -14.80 -12.19
C GLY A 63 1.54 -16.08 -11.44
N THR A 64 2.78 -16.55 -11.52
CA THR A 64 3.29 -17.69 -10.73
C THR A 64 4.07 -17.23 -9.52
N LEU A 65 4.19 -18.09 -8.50
CA LEU A 65 5.01 -17.80 -7.33
C LEU A 65 6.49 -17.65 -7.68
N SER A 66 7.01 -18.44 -8.62
CA SER A 66 8.41 -18.36 -9.06
C SER A 66 8.71 -17.11 -9.89
N GLY A 67 7.73 -16.59 -10.62
CA GLY A 67 7.84 -15.37 -11.40
C GLY A 67 7.30 -14.13 -10.68
N ILE A 68 7.08 -14.19 -9.37
CA ILE A 68 6.46 -13.10 -8.60
C ILE A 68 7.32 -11.83 -8.56
N ASP A 69 8.65 -12.00 -8.56
CA ASP A 69 9.66 -10.93 -8.46
C ASP A 69 10.30 -10.58 -9.82
N ARG A 70 9.74 -11.06 -10.93
CA ARG A 70 10.21 -10.73 -12.27
C ARG A 70 10.18 -9.22 -12.48
N ARG A 71 11.26 -8.65 -13.03
CA ARG A 71 11.45 -7.18 -13.18
C ARG A 71 11.18 -6.63 -14.59
N LYS A 72 10.78 -7.46 -15.54
CA LYS A 72 10.54 -7.07 -16.93
C LYS A 72 9.48 -7.98 -17.57
N ASP A 73 8.71 -7.43 -18.51
CA ASP A 73 7.65 -8.10 -19.26
C ASP A 73 6.57 -8.69 -18.33
N GLY A 74 6.22 -9.96 -18.50
CA GLY A 74 5.19 -10.63 -17.71
C GLY A 74 3.80 -10.10 -18.02
N LEU A 75 2.90 -10.15 -17.03
CA LEU A 75 1.50 -9.77 -17.21
C LEU A 75 1.30 -8.32 -17.68
N CYS A 76 2.25 -7.40 -17.41
CA CYS A 76 2.25 -6.06 -17.98
C CYS A 76 2.28 -6.08 -19.52
N ALA A 77 3.19 -6.88 -20.10
CA ALA A 77 3.36 -6.96 -21.55
C ALA A 77 2.34 -7.92 -22.16
N ASP A 78 2.23 -9.11 -21.58
CA ASP A 78 1.47 -10.24 -22.12
C ASP A 78 -0.05 -10.03 -22.03
N GLN A 79 -0.52 -9.36 -20.96
CA GLN A 79 -1.95 -9.21 -20.66
C GLN A 79 -2.37 -7.77 -20.40
N GLN A 80 -1.48 -6.79 -20.63
CA GLN A 80 -1.75 -5.37 -20.36
C GLN A 80 -2.24 -5.12 -18.92
N MET A 81 -1.72 -5.88 -17.94
CA MET A 81 -2.02 -5.66 -16.53
C MET A 81 -1.25 -4.45 -16.00
N LYS A 82 -1.77 -3.28 -16.39
CA LYS A 82 -1.25 -1.98 -16.05
C LYS A 82 -2.38 -0.95 -15.99
N VAL A 83 -2.28 0.01 -15.09
CA VAL A 83 -3.31 1.02 -14.84
C VAL A 83 -2.65 2.40 -14.85
N LYS A 84 -3.34 3.36 -15.47
CA LYS A 84 -2.97 4.76 -15.51
C LYS A 84 -4.06 5.59 -14.85
N PHE A 85 -3.72 6.36 -13.82
CA PHE A 85 -4.63 7.30 -13.17
C PHE A 85 -4.25 8.72 -13.56
N GLU A 86 -5.17 9.42 -14.20
CA GLU A 86 -5.04 10.84 -14.54
C GLU A 86 -5.81 11.65 -13.49
N VAL A 87 -5.07 12.21 -12.53
CA VAL A 87 -5.66 12.96 -11.41
C VAL A 87 -6.02 14.35 -11.92
N GLN A 88 -7.30 14.67 -11.97
CA GLN A 88 -7.73 15.98 -12.47
C GLN A 88 -7.41 17.10 -11.48
N LEU A 89 -7.18 18.31 -12.01
CA LEU A 89 -7.22 19.52 -11.20
C LEU A 89 -8.60 19.64 -10.56
N PRO A 90 -8.72 20.17 -9.33
CA PRO A 90 -10.03 20.52 -8.78
C PRO A 90 -10.72 21.42 -9.80
N ARG A 91 -11.95 21.09 -10.16
CA ARG A 91 -12.75 22.03 -10.95
C ARG A 91 -12.89 23.28 -10.10
N GLN A 92 -12.22 24.35 -10.50
CA GLN A 92 -12.71 25.68 -10.17
C GLN A 92 -14.06 25.76 -10.88
N GLU A 93 -15.14 25.56 -10.13
CA GLU A 93 -16.42 26.05 -10.59
C GLU A 93 -16.24 27.56 -10.75
N LEU A 94 -15.95 27.97 -11.98
CA LEU A 94 -16.22 29.32 -12.44
C LEU A 94 -17.72 29.46 -12.25
N GLN A 95 -18.14 29.92 -11.07
CA GLN A 95 -19.46 30.46 -10.88
C GLN A 95 -19.56 31.54 -11.96
N ASN A 96 -20.36 31.25 -12.98
CA ASN A 96 -20.85 32.23 -13.93
C ASN A 96 -21.67 33.25 -13.11
N PHE A 97 -20.97 34.14 -12.40
CA PHE A 97 -21.54 35.39 -11.95
C PHE A 97 -21.79 36.18 -13.23
N ASN A 98 -22.98 36.00 -13.79
CA ASN A 98 -23.52 36.94 -14.76
C ASN A 98 -23.55 38.30 -14.08
N PRO A 99 -22.70 39.28 -14.44
CA PRO A 99 -22.77 40.60 -13.87
C PRO A 99 -23.88 41.33 -14.64
N LYS A 100 -25.13 40.96 -14.39
CA LYS A 100 -26.28 41.75 -14.81
C LYS A 100 -27.04 42.11 -13.54
N PHE A 101 -26.83 43.36 -13.13
CA PHE A 101 -27.46 44.06 -12.01
C PHE A 101 -26.90 43.80 -10.60
N ALA A 102 -25.69 44.32 -10.33
CA ALA A 102 -25.37 44.98 -9.06
C ALA A 102 -24.03 45.72 -9.19
N ALA A 103 -23.79 46.91 -8.68
CA ALA A 103 -24.58 48.11 -8.46
C ALA A 103 -23.54 49.19 -8.12
N ARG A 104 -23.89 50.45 -8.38
CA ARG A 104 -23.21 51.66 -7.91
C ARG A 104 -22.78 51.51 -6.43
N THR A 105 -21.47 51.66 -6.17
CA THR A 105 -20.81 52.02 -4.87
C THR A 105 -21.21 51.18 -3.64
N SER A 106 -20.31 50.55 -2.89
CA SER A 106 -19.13 51.11 -2.23
C SER A 106 -18.39 49.97 -1.52
N HIS A 107 -17.07 50.13 -1.37
CA HIS A 107 -16.16 49.25 -0.62
C HIS A 107 -16.76 48.71 0.68
N SER A 108 -16.85 47.38 0.77
CA SER A 108 -16.75 46.65 2.04
C SER A 108 -15.73 45.54 1.80
N SER A 109 -14.56 45.66 2.42
CA SER A 109 -13.57 44.59 2.50
C SER A 109 -14.17 43.46 3.32
N VAL A 110 -14.73 42.46 2.63
CA VAL A 110 -15.01 41.17 3.24
C VAL A 110 -13.69 40.42 3.27
N GLU A 111 -13.09 40.34 4.46
CA GLU A 111 -12.06 39.35 4.75
C GLU A 111 -12.69 37.98 4.53
N VAL A 112 -12.31 37.31 3.45
CA VAL A 112 -12.69 35.91 3.24
C VAL A 112 -11.77 35.08 4.11
N GLU A 113 -12.31 34.69 5.26
CA GLU A 113 -11.76 33.67 6.13
C GLU A 113 -11.57 32.40 5.28
N PHE A 114 -10.32 32.05 4.98
CA PHE A 114 -10.00 30.75 4.43
C PHE A 114 -10.31 29.78 5.57
N GLU A 115 -11.47 29.10 5.52
CA GLU A 115 -11.76 28.00 6.46
C GLU A 115 -10.73 26.90 6.20
N SER A 116 -9.61 27.06 6.90
CA SER A 116 -8.84 26.07 7.61
C SER A 116 -9.34 24.66 7.34
N SER A 117 -8.48 23.85 6.75
CA SER A 117 -8.55 22.39 6.85
C SER A 117 -9.16 22.01 8.19
N THR A 118 -10.25 21.25 8.14
CA THR A 118 -10.85 20.68 9.33
C THR A 118 -9.73 20.00 10.14
N PRO A 119 -9.46 20.41 11.39
CA PRO A 119 -8.42 19.77 12.17
C PRO A 119 -8.82 18.30 12.37
N ILE A 120 -7.99 17.39 11.87
CA ILE A 120 -8.18 15.96 12.07
C ILE A 120 -7.86 15.67 13.53
N MET A 121 -8.90 15.61 14.37
CA MET A 121 -8.80 15.13 15.74
C MET A 121 -8.58 13.61 15.70
N TYR A 122 -7.41 13.14 16.11
CA TYR A 122 -7.18 11.73 16.38
C TYR A 122 -7.25 11.49 17.90
N ILE A 123 -8.16 10.61 18.32
CA ILE A 123 -8.18 10.07 19.68
C ILE A 123 -7.24 8.87 19.67
N ILE A 124 -6.11 8.98 20.35
CA ILE A 124 -5.26 7.82 20.62
C ILE A 124 -5.93 7.06 21.75
N HIS A 125 -6.61 5.95 21.43
CA HIS A 125 -6.88 4.94 22.44
C HIS A 125 -5.53 4.29 22.77
N VAL A 126 -4.93 4.72 23.88
CA VAL A 126 -3.91 3.92 24.54
C VAL A 126 -4.70 2.78 25.17
N ASP A 127 -4.79 1.65 24.48
CA ASP A 127 -5.22 0.38 25.09
C ASP A 127 -4.13 -0.01 26.11
N GLY A 128 -4.17 0.68 27.24
CA GLY A 128 -3.45 0.35 28.44
C GLY A 128 -4.36 -0.50 29.31
N GLU A 129 -4.46 -1.77 28.97
CA GLU A 129 -4.73 -2.85 29.92
C GLU A 129 -4.01 -4.10 29.40
N GLU A 130 -2.70 -4.07 29.61
CA GLU A 130 -1.84 -5.25 29.68
C GLU A 130 -2.32 -6.06 30.88
N SER A 131 -3.11 -7.12 30.64
CA SER A 131 -3.29 -8.18 31.62
C SER A 131 -2.09 -9.11 31.50
N ASP A 132 -1.13 -8.91 32.39
CA ASP A 132 -0.01 -9.80 32.63
C ASP A 132 -0.53 -11.21 33.00
N ASP A 133 -0.28 -12.20 32.14
CA ASP A 133 -0.28 -13.62 32.52
C ASP A 133 1.16 -14.00 32.93
N PRO A 134 1.44 -14.27 34.22
CA PRO A 134 2.73 -14.82 34.62
C PRO A 134 2.72 -16.35 34.49
N ASP A 135 3.28 -16.86 33.38
CA ASP A 135 3.77 -18.23 33.29
C ASP A 135 5.26 -18.26 33.64
N ASP A 136 5.60 -18.66 34.87
CA ASP A 136 6.91 -19.22 35.19
C ASP A 136 6.85 -20.01 36.51
N ASP A 137 7.00 -21.33 36.42
CA ASP A 137 7.68 -22.14 37.43
C ASP A 137 8.42 -23.29 36.73
N HIS A 138 9.72 -23.09 36.54
CA HIS A 138 10.69 -24.14 36.31
C HIS A 138 11.02 -24.87 37.62
N ALA A 139 10.95 -26.20 37.62
CA ALA A 139 11.70 -27.02 38.59
C ALA A 139 12.30 -28.25 37.89
N MET A 140 13.62 -28.21 37.76
CA MET A 140 14.51 -29.28 37.35
C MET A 140 14.61 -30.38 38.41
N SER A 141 14.65 -31.66 38.01
CA SER A 141 15.46 -32.70 38.68
C SER A 141 15.64 -33.90 37.74
N ASN A 142 16.86 -34.06 37.20
CA ASN A 142 17.89 -35.01 37.65
C ASN A 142 17.65 -36.48 37.28
N PHE A 143 18.39 -37.00 36.28
CA PHE A 143 19.50 -37.97 36.43
C PHE A 143 19.84 -38.63 35.07
N SER A 144 21.13 -38.60 34.73
CA SER A 144 21.82 -39.29 33.62
C SER A 144 21.96 -40.83 33.86
N PRO A 145 22.70 -41.66 33.07
CA PRO A 145 23.06 -41.65 31.64
C PRO A 145 22.96 -43.04 30.93
N LEU A 146 23.01 -43.04 29.58
CA LEU A 146 23.77 -43.99 28.69
C LEU A 146 23.29 -45.48 28.51
N PRO A 147 23.79 -46.21 27.47
CA PRO A 147 22.98 -46.79 26.39
C PRO A 147 23.09 -48.33 26.24
N LEU A 148 22.25 -48.95 25.39
CA LEU A 148 22.51 -50.25 24.75
C LEU A 148 21.70 -50.31 23.44
N LEU A 149 22.33 -50.29 22.26
CA LEU A 149 22.98 -51.39 21.52
C LEU A 149 21.99 -52.32 20.78
N LEU A 150 22.25 -52.40 19.48
CA LEU A 150 22.02 -53.50 18.52
C LEU A 150 20.60 -53.68 18.00
N ALA A 151 20.38 -53.35 16.73
CA ALA A 151 20.59 -54.23 15.56
C ALA A 151 19.50 -55.32 15.52
N LEU A 152 18.76 -55.50 14.43
CA LEU A 152 19.28 -56.04 13.19
C LEU A 152 18.29 -55.79 12.03
N CYS A 153 18.88 -55.40 10.89
CA CYS A 153 18.61 -55.92 9.55
C CYS A 153 17.17 -55.91 8.99
N LEU A 154 16.91 -54.93 8.12
CA LEU A 154 16.64 -55.08 6.65
C LEU A 154 16.77 -56.51 6.05
N PRO A 155 16.23 -56.84 4.85
CA PRO A 155 15.57 -56.00 3.83
C PRO A 155 14.33 -56.71 3.16
N TYR A 156 13.48 -56.08 2.34
CA TYR A 156 13.65 -55.89 0.88
C TYR A 156 14.33 -57.06 0.12
N LEU A 157 13.56 -58.02 -0.40
CA LEU A 157 13.70 -58.57 -1.76
C LEU A 157 12.62 -59.66 -2.01
N ILE A 158 11.87 -59.46 -3.11
CA ILE A 158 11.03 -60.42 -3.87
C ILE A 158 9.69 -60.82 -3.24
#